data_AF-A0A7W8S929-F1
#
_entry.id   AF-A0A7W8S929-F1
#
_cell.length_a   1.000
_cell.length_b   1.000
_cell.length_c   1.000
_cell.angle_alpha   90.00
_cell.angle_beta   90.00
_cell.angle_gamma   90.00
#
_symmetry.space_group_name_H-M   'P 1'
#
loop_
_entity.id
_entity.type
_entity.pdbx_description
1 polymer ?
#
loop_
_entity_poly.entity_id
_entity_poly.type
_entity_poly.pdbx_seq_one_letter_code
_entity_poly.pdbx_strand_id
1 'polypeptide(L)'
;MSAPVFARSVRPAGGGSSGDAGGFGRVARIAAQSAAIAALWIGADFIVRRLHLPVPGGVVGLVVLLALLFCGGIAPRWVKAGADWLLSDMLLFFIPAAVAAVQYGGLFRADGWRLALVVIAGTLMVMVAVAFAVDQAARVERRFALRHVLVARKAGSLSRERR
;
A
#
# COMPACT_ATOMS: atom_id res chain seq x y z
N MET A 1 -15.43 58.65 -6.74
CA MET A 1 -14.71 57.47 -7.30
C MET A 1 -13.50 57.28 -6.40
N SER A 2 -13.35 56.27 -5.55
CA SER A 2 -13.74 54.85 -5.65
C SER A 2 -13.98 54.22 -4.27
N ALA A 3 -14.77 53.14 -4.25
CA ALA A 3 -15.29 52.42 -3.10
C ALA A 3 -14.23 51.67 -2.24
N PRO A 4 -14.55 51.33 -0.97
CA PRO A 4 -13.68 50.55 -0.09
C PRO A 4 -13.72 49.04 -0.41
N VAL A 5 -12.54 48.46 -0.72
CA VAL A 5 -12.33 47.01 -0.91
C VAL A 5 -11.77 46.40 0.39
N PHE A 6 -12.50 46.51 1.49
CA PHE A 6 -12.15 45.82 2.74
C PHE A 6 -13.38 45.26 3.44
N ALA A 7 -14.03 44.31 2.77
CA ALA A 7 -15.07 43.47 3.34
C ALA A 7 -14.80 42.02 2.95
N ARG A 8 -13.75 41.42 3.53
CA ARG A 8 -13.65 39.96 3.57
C ARG A 8 -13.97 39.53 4.99
N SER A 9 -15.21 39.10 5.15
CA SER A 9 -15.80 38.55 6.35
C SER A 9 -14.92 37.45 6.94
N VAL A 10 -14.31 37.76 8.08
CA VAL A 10 -13.86 36.76 9.03
C VAL A 10 -15.13 36.08 9.56
N ARG A 11 -15.44 34.89 9.03
CA ARG A 11 -16.48 34.02 9.59
C ARG A 11 -15.96 33.48 10.93
N PRO A 12 -16.65 33.72 12.06
CA PRO A 12 -16.39 32.96 13.27
C PRO A 12 -17.01 31.57 13.07
N ALA A 13 -16.16 30.55 12.92
CA ALA A 13 -16.59 29.15 12.97
C ALA A 13 -16.79 28.75 14.44
N GLY A 14 -17.90 29.23 15.01
CA GLY A 14 -18.47 28.69 16.24
C GLY A 14 -19.52 27.64 15.90
N GLY A 15 -19.45 26.50 16.59
CA GLY A 15 -20.58 25.58 16.76
C GLY A 15 -20.46 24.26 16.00
N GLY A 16 -20.15 23.19 16.75
CA GLY A 16 -20.29 21.84 16.22
C GLY A 16 -19.49 20.74 16.92
N SER A 17 -19.23 20.82 18.23
CA SER A 17 -19.00 19.61 19.04
C SER A 17 -20.33 18.84 19.16
N SER A 18 -20.77 18.30 18.02
CA SER A 18 -21.93 17.44 17.89
C SER A 18 -21.47 16.01 18.08
N GLY A 19 -21.64 15.51 19.31
CA GLY A 19 -22.01 14.12 19.56
C GLY A 19 -20.96 13.05 19.26
N ASP A 20 -20.30 12.63 20.33
CA ASP A 20 -19.56 11.37 20.52
C ASP A 20 -20.37 10.07 20.28
N ALA A 21 -21.38 10.08 19.41
CA ALA A 21 -22.25 8.93 19.13
C ALA A 21 -21.78 8.08 17.94
N GLY A 22 -20.49 8.15 17.58
CA GLY A 22 -19.92 7.43 16.42
C GLY A 22 -18.59 6.74 16.67
N GLY A 23 -18.10 6.71 17.91
CA GLY A 23 -16.84 6.05 18.28
C GLY A 23 -16.96 4.53 18.22
N PHE A 24 -18.00 3.98 18.85
CA PHE A 24 -18.17 2.53 19.01
C PHE A 24 -18.43 1.78 17.69
N GLY A 25 -19.23 2.36 16.79
CA GLY A 25 -19.47 1.79 15.45
C GLY A 25 -18.24 1.85 14.53
N ARG A 26 -17.35 2.84 14.73
CA ARG A 26 -16.04 2.89 14.05
C ARG A 26 -15.11 1.82 14.59
N VAL A 27 -15.03 1.65 15.90
CA VAL A 27 -14.21 0.61 16.54
C VAL A 27 -14.68 -0.79 16.12
N ALA A 28 -15.98 -1.06 16.07
CA ALA A 28 -16.52 -2.32 15.58
C ALA A 28 -16.19 -2.59 14.10
N ARG A 29 -16.23 -1.55 13.24
CA ARG A 29 -15.78 -1.68 11.85
C ARG A 29 -14.27 -1.91 11.74
N ILE A 30 -13.46 -1.26 12.57
CA ILE A 30 -12.01 -1.45 12.59
C ILE A 30 -11.68 -2.88 13.07
N ALA A 31 -12.34 -3.38 14.11
CA ALA A 31 -12.16 -4.76 14.56
C ALA A 31 -12.57 -5.79 13.48
N ALA A 32 -13.70 -5.57 12.79
CA ALA A 32 -14.11 -6.40 11.66
C ALA A 32 -13.14 -6.29 10.47
N GLN A 33 -12.52 -5.12 10.25
CA GLN A 33 -11.47 -4.91 9.24
C GLN A 33 -10.22 -5.71 9.56
N SER A 34 -9.74 -5.62 10.79
CA SER A 34 -8.61 -6.40 11.30
C SER A 34 -8.89 -7.91 11.18
N ALA A 35 -10.11 -8.33 11.52
CA ALA A 35 -10.55 -9.72 11.40
C ALA A 35 -10.63 -10.18 9.93
N ALA A 36 -11.03 -9.32 8.99
CA ALA A 36 -11.03 -9.64 7.56
C ALA A 36 -9.60 -9.79 7.01
N ILE A 37 -8.67 -8.93 7.44
CA ILE A 37 -7.24 -9.07 7.11
C ILE A 37 -6.67 -10.36 7.72
N ALA A 38 -7.03 -10.68 8.96
CA ALA A 38 -6.63 -11.92 9.63
C ALA A 38 -7.21 -13.16 8.94
N ALA A 39 -8.48 -13.12 8.51
CA ALA A 39 -9.11 -14.20 7.76
C ALA A 39 -8.45 -14.41 6.39
N LEU A 40 -8.08 -13.31 5.71
CA LEU A 40 -7.32 -13.37 4.47
C LEU A 40 -5.93 -13.98 4.69
N TRP A 41 -5.27 -13.61 5.78
CA TRP A 41 -3.98 -14.17 6.17
C TRP A 41 -4.09 -15.67 6.48
N ILE A 42 -5.13 -16.11 7.20
CA ILE A 42 -5.40 -17.53 7.49
C ILE A 42 -5.66 -18.31 6.19
N GLY A 43 -6.45 -17.74 5.27
CA GLY A 43 -6.70 -18.35 3.96
C GLY A 43 -5.41 -18.47 3.13
N ALA A 44 -4.58 -17.43 3.13
CA ALA A 44 -3.28 -17.43 2.48
C ALA A 44 -2.34 -18.46 3.13
N ASP A 45 -2.23 -18.49 4.46
CA ASP A 45 -1.40 -19.45 5.21
C ASP A 45 -1.84 -20.89 4.98
N PHE A 46 -3.15 -21.15 4.88
CA PHE A 46 -3.70 -22.46 4.54
C PHE A 46 -3.31 -22.89 3.12
N ILE A 47 -3.34 -21.97 2.16
CA ILE A 47 -2.89 -22.20 0.78
C ILE A 47 -1.38 -22.47 0.74
N VAL A 48 -0.56 -21.71 1.49
CA VAL A 48 0.90 -21.93 1.58
C VAL A 48 1.24 -23.28 2.17
N ARG A 49 0.56 -23.67 3.25
CA ARG A 49 0.76 -24.99 3.90
C ARG A 49 0.36 -26.14 2.98
N ARG A 50 -0.68 -25.96 2.15
CA ARG A 50 -1.08 -26.94 1.14
C ARG A 50 -0.10 -27.03 -0.03
N LEU A 51 0.57 -25.92 -0.38
CA LEU A 51 1.51 -25.83 -1.50
C LEU A 51 2.99 -26.03 -1.12
N HIS A 52 3.33 -26.26 0.16
CA HIS A 52 4.70 -26.46 0.66
C HIS A 52 5.72 -25.43 0.14
N LEU A 53 5.29 -24.18 -0.09
CA LEU A 53 6.19 -23.15 -0.59
C LEU A 53 7.09 -22.66 0.56
N PRO A 54 8.44 -22.63 0.40
CA PRO A 54 9.38 -22.11 1.40
C PRO A 54 9.36 -20.58 1.45
N VAL A 55 8.16 -20.00 1.42
CA VAL A 55 7.93 -18.55 1.33
C VAL A 55 7.23 -18.09 2.61
N PRO A 56 7.73 -17.04 3.28
CA PRO A 56 7.09 -16.48 4.47
C PRO A 56 5.63 -16.11 4.19
N GLY A 57 4.72 -16.44 5.10
CA GLY A 57 3.28 -16.18 4.93
C GLY A 57 2.94 -14.70 4.64
N GLY A 58 3.77 -13.75 5.06
CA GLY A 58 3.62 -12.32 4.75
C GLY A 58 3.74 -11.99 3.26
N VAL A 59 4.65 -12.63 2.53
CA VAL A 59 4.80 -12.42 1.07
C VAL A 59 3.58 -12.97 0.34
N VAL A 60 3.05 -14.11 0.77
CA VAL A 60 1.86 -14.71 0.17
C VAL A 60 0.61 -13.90 0.49
N GLY A 61 0.48 -13.40 1.71
CA GLY A 61 -0.57 -12.45 2.09
C GLY A 61 -0.57 -11.19 1.22
N LEU A 62 0.61 -10.65 0.89
CA LEU A 62 0.76 -9.52 -0.03
C LEU A 62 0.26 -9.85 -1.44
N VAL A 63 0.64 -11.00 -1.99
CA VAL A 63 0.23 -11.44 -3.34
C VAL A 63 -1.28 -11.68 -3.41
N VAL A 64 -1.86 -12.33 -2.40
CA VAL A 64 -3.30 -12.58 -2.32
C VAL A 64 -4.07 -11.26 -2.20
N LEU A 65 -3.63 -10.35 -1.33
CA LEU A 65 -4.23 -9.04 -1.18
C LEU A 65 -4.18 -8.25 -2.49
N LEU A 66 -3.04 -8.31 -3.19
CA LEU A 66 -2.87 -7.69 -4.50
C LEU A 66 -3.85 -8.30 -5.54
N ALA A 67 -3.95 -9.63 -5.60
CA ALA A 67 -4.88 -10.31 -6.52
C ALA A 67 -6.34 -9.94 -6.24
N LEU A 68 -6.71 -9.83 -4.95
CA LEU A 68 -8.06 -9.51 -4.52
C LEU A 68 -8.42 -8.03 -4.77
N LEU A 69 -7.41 -7.14 -4.66
CA LEU A 69 -7.50 -5.75 -5.06
C LEU A 69 -7.68 -5.61 -6.58
N PHE A 70 -6.94 -6.38 -7.38
CA PHE A 70 -7.10 -6.45 -8.84
C PHE A 70 -8.48 -6.98 -9.27
N CYS A 71 -9.03 -7.96 -8.53
CA CYS A 71 -10.39 -8.46 -8.77
C CYS A 71 -11.49 -7.51 -8.31
N GLY A 72 -11.16 -6.35 -7.70
CA GLY A 72 -12.13 -5.36 -7.22
C GLY A 72 -12.93 -5.80 -5.99
N GLY A 73 -12.56 -6.91 -5.34
CA GLY A 73 -13.32 -7.50 -4.24
C GLY A 73 -13.17 -6.77 -2.90
N ILE A 74 -12.16 -5.91 -2.74
CA ILE A 74 -11.87 -5.21 -1.48
C ILE A 74 -11.70 -3.71 -1.73
N ALA A 75 -12.43 -2.90 -0.98
CA ALA A 75 -12.27 -1.46 -1.02
C ALA A 75 -10.97 -1.03 -0.29
N PRO A 76 -10.03 -0.32 -0.94
CA PRO A 76 -8.70 0.03 -0.40
C PRO A 76 -8.73 0.74 0.96
N ARG A 77 -9.82 1.50 1.21
CA ARG A 77 -10.09 2.19 2.47
C ARG A 77 -10.14 1.27 3.71
N TRP A 78 -10.51 0.00 3.54
CA TRP A 78 -10.63 -0.97 4.64
C TRP A 78 -9.26 -1.47 5.09
N VAL A 79 -8.36 -1.74 4.15
CA VAL A 79 -6.98 -2.16 4.43
C VAL A 79 -6.18 -1.03 5.03
N LYS A 80 -6.37 0.20 4.51
CA LYS A 80 -5.62 1.37 4.96
C LYS A 80 -5.83 1.70 6.43
N ALA A 81 -7.08 1.63 6.92
CA ALA A 81 -7.38 1.89 8.33
C ALA A 81 -6.76 0.85 9.28
N GLY A 82 -6.80 -0.44 8.93
CA GLY A 82 -6.17 -1.49 9.72
C GLY A 82 -4.64 -1.40 9.71
N ALA A 83 -4.06 -1.04 8.55
CA ALA A 83 -2.62 -0.80 8.43
C ALA A 83 -2.17 0.42 9.24
N ASP A 84 -2.88 1.55 9.17
CA ASP A 84 -2.56 2.77 9.92
C ASP A 84 -2.59 2.53 11.45
N TRP A 85 -3.51 1.67 11.93
CA TRP A 85 -3.55 1.26 13.33
C TRP A 85 -2.32 0.43 13.72
N LEU A 86 -1.96 -0.59 12.92
CA LEU A 86 -0.77 -1.41 13.18
C LEU A 86 0.54 -0.61 13.05
N LEU A 87 0.58 0.36 12.14
CA LEU A 87 1.71 1.28 11.98
C LEU A 87 1.87 2.20 13.19
N SER A 88 0.78 2.59 13.85
CA SER A 88 0.82 3.42 15.05
C SER A 88 1.59 2.73 16.19
N ASP A 89 1.54 1.40 16.24
CA ASP A 89 2.26 0.56 17.20
C ASP A 89 3.56 -0.05 16.64
N MET A 90 4.09 0.45 15.52
CA MET A 90 5.34 -0.07 14.93
C MET A 90 6.49 -0.17 15.95
N LEU A 91 6.59 0.78 16.89
CA LEU A 91 7.58 0.75 17.96
C LEU A 91 7.49 -0.53 18.83
N LEU A 92 6.26 -0.99 19.12
CA LEU A 92 6.01 -2.20 19.89
C LEU A 92 6.49 -3.46 19.15
N PHE A 93 6.49 -3.46 17.82
CA PHE A 93 7.08 -4.54 17.01
C PHE A 93 8.60 -4.41 16.83
N PHE A 94 9.13 -3.19 16.86
CA PHE A 94 10.57 -2.95 16.74
C PHE A 94 11.36 -3.34 17.99
N ILE A 95 10.79 -3.14 19.20
CA ILE A 95 11.49 -3.45 20.46
C ILE A 95 11.86 -4.96 20.54
N PRO A 96 10.92 -5.92 20.36
CA PRO A 96 11.24 -7.34 20.38
C PRO A 96 12.23 -7.75 19.26
N ALA A 97 12.07 -7.18 18.06
CA ALA A 97 12.94 -7.47 16.93
C ALA A 97 14.40 -6.98 17.17
N ALA A 98 14.56 -5.79 17.74
CA ALA A 98 15.88 -5.24 18.08
C ALA A 98 16.56 -6.05 19.19
N VAL A 99 15.81 -6.43 20.25
CA VAL A 99 16.33 -7.26 21.34
C VAL A 99 16.77 -8.63 20.82
N ALA A 100 15.97 -9.26 19.94
CA ALA A 100 16.36 -10.50 19.29
C ALA A 100 17.66 -10.33 18.49
N ALA A 101 17.79 -9.27 17.69
CA ALA A 101 18.99 -9.02 16.89
C ALA A 101 20.26 -8.85 17.76
N VAL A 102 20.17 -8.15 18.89
CA VAL A 102 21.30 -7.94 19.82
C VAL A 102 21.72 -9.25 20.50
N GLN A 103 20.77 -10.15 20.80
CA GLN A 103 21.08 -11.45 21.42
C GLN A 103 21.95 -12.35 20.51
N TYR A 104 21.83 -12.20 19.18
CA TYR A 104 22.70 -12.86 18.19
C TYR A 104 23.99 -12.08 17.88
N GLY A 105 24.30 -11.02 18.64
CA GLY A 105 25.45 -10.13 18.42
C GLY A 105 26.82 -10.81 18.46
N GLY A 106 26.94 -11.98 19.14
CA GLY A 106 28.16 -12.79 19.13
C GLY A 106 28.54 -13.30 17.72
N LEU A 107 27.55 -13.59 16.88
CA LEU A 107 27.75 -14.03 15.49
C LEU A 107 28.15 -12.85 14.58
N PHE A 108 27.66 -11.65 14.89
CA PHE A 108 27.99 -10.41 14.16
C PHE A 108 29.47 -10.03 14.26
N ARG A 109 30.16 -10.40 15.35
CA ARG A 109 31.57 -10.05 15.55
C ARG A 109 32.52 -10.90 14.70
N ALA A 110 32.14 -12.13 14.38
CA ALA A 110 32.92 -13.05 13.55
C ALA A 110 32.48 -13.03 12.06
N ASP A 111 31.16 -13.00 11.79
CA ASP A 111 30.58 -13.11 10.45
C ASP A 111 29.88 -11.83 9.96
N GLY A 112 29.94 -10.73 10.71
CA GLY A 112 29.23 -9.48 10.38
C GLY A 112 29.56 -8.91 9.00
N TRP A 113 30.78 -9.15 8.51
CA TRP A 113 31.19 -8.71 7.18
C TRP A 113 30.45 -9.47 6.05
N ARG A 114 30.19 -10.78 6.22
CA ARG A 114 29.41 -11.58 5.26
C ARG A 114 27.95 -11.17 5.28
N LEU A 115 27.39 -10.93 6.46
CA LEU A 115 26.03 -10.41 6.62
C LEU A 115 25.85 -9.04 5.95
N ALA A 116 26.77 -8.11 6.19
CA ALA A 116 26.74 -6.79 5.55
C ALA A 116 26.78 -6.89 4.02
N LEU A 117 27.67 -7.74 3.49
CA LEU A 117 27.77 -7.96 2.05
C LEU A 117 26.47 -8.54 1.46
N VAL A 118 25.90 -9.56 2.12
CA VAL A 118 24.63 -10.18 1.69
C VAL A 118 23.48 -9.18 1.73
N VAL A 119 23.39 -8.34 2.77
CA VAL A 119 22.33 -7.32 2.88
C VAL A 119 22.47 -6.28 1.78
N ILE A 120 23.69 -5.78 1.52
CA ILE A 120 23.93 -4.80 0.46
C ILE A 120 23.63 -5.42 -0.90
N ALA A 121 24.16 -6.60 -1.19
CA ALA A 121 23.95 -7.30 -2.45
C ALA A 121 22.47 -7.63 -2.66
N GLY A 122 21.78 -8.13 -1.62
CA GLY A 122 20.35 -8.44 -1.66
C GLY A 122 19.50 -7.18 -1.88
N THR A 123 19.83 -6.07 -1.23
CA THR A 123 19.12 -4.79 -1.41
C THR A 123 19.31 -4.26 -2.83
N LEU A 124 20.54 -4.28 -3.35
CA LEU A 124 20.83 -3.88 -4.73
C LEU A 124 20.09 -4.77 -5.73
N MET A 125 20.13 -6.09 -5.54
CA MET A 125 19.44 -7.05 -6.41
C MET A 125 17.91 -6.81 -6.41
N VAL A 126 17.31 -6.59 -5.23
CA VAL A 126 15.88 -6.26 -5.12
C VAL A 126 15.57 -4.92 -5.81
N MET A 127 16.41 -3.89 -5.62
CA MET A 127 16.21 -2.59 -6.26
C MET A 127 16.25 -2.69 -7.79
N VAL A 128 17.20 -3.46 -8.34
CA VAL A 128 17.29 -3.74 -9.78
C VAL A 128 16.08 -4.51 -10.27
N ALA A 129 15.64 -5.55 -9.54
CA ALA A 129 14.47 -6.35 -9.89
C ALA A 129 13.20 -5.49 -9.94
N VAL A 130 12.99 -4.61 -8.94
CA VAL A 130 11.85 -3.69 -8.90
C VAL A 130 11.94 -2.67 -10.04
N ALA A 131 13.12 -2.09 -10.29
CA ALA A 131 13.32 -1.16 -11.39
C ALA A 131 12.98 -1.81 -12.75
N PHE A 132 13.40 -3.05 -12.97
CA PHE A 132 13.08 -3.80 -14.19
C PHE A 132 11.58 -4.11 -14.28
N ALA A 133 10.95 -4.56 -13.18
CA ALA A 133 9.52 -4.84 -13.15
C ALA A 133 8.69 -3.57 -13.47
N VAL A 134 9.09 -2.42 -12.92
CA VAL A 134 8.45 -1.12 -13.19
C VAL A 134 8.69 -0.67 -14.63
N ASP A 135 9.91 -0.83 -15.20
CA ASP A 135 10.16 -0.48 -16.60
C ASP A 135 9.31 -1.34 -17.56
N GLN A 136 9.17 -2.64 -17.27
CA GLN A 136 8.29 -3.52 -18.03
C GLN A 136 6.83 -3.10 -17.91
N ALA A 137 6.34 -2.83 -16.69
CA ALA A 137 4.97 -2.36 -16.48
C ALA A 137 4.71 -1.03 -17.21
N ALA A 138 5.63 -0.07 -17.11
CA ALA A 138 5.53 1.23 -17.78
C ALA A 138 5.59 1.10 -19.32
N ARG A 139 6.38 0.16 -19.84
CA ARG A 139 6.46 -0.14 -21.27
C ARG A 139 5.16 -0.78 -21.79
N VAL A 140 4.57 -1.68 -21.01
CA VAL A 140 3.26 -2.28 -21.29
C VAL A 140 2.18 -1.19 -21.28
N GLU A 141 2.17 -0.32 -20.27
CA GLU A 141 1.20 0.76 -20.16
C GLU A 141 1.33 1.79 -21.29
N ARG A 142 2.55 2.15 -21.72
CA ARG A 142 2.77 3.00 -22.91
C ARG A 142 2.16 2.39 -24.17
N ARG A 143 2.19 1.06 -24.33
CA ARG A 143 1.53 0.37 -25.45
C ARG A 143 0.00 0.46 -25.35
N PHE A 144 -0.56 0.39 -24.15
CA PHE A 144 -2.00 0.53 -23.95
C PHE A 144 -2.48 1.99 -24.10
N ALA A 145 -1.74 2.96 -23.56
CA ALA A 145 -2.06 4.38 -23.64
C ALA A 145 -2.06 4.89 -25.10
N LEU A 146 -1.09 4.49 -25.91
CA LEU A 146 -1.03 4.88 -27.34
C LEU A 146 -2.25 4.40 -28.14
N ARG A 147 -2.83 3.24 -27.80
CA ARG A 147 -4.05 2.75 -28.47
C ARG A 147 -5.24 3.66 -28.20
N HIS A 148 -5.36 4.20 -27.00
CA HIS A 148 -6.42 5.16 -26.66
C HIS A 148 -6.26 6.49 -27.42
N VAL A 149 -5.04 7.02 -27.52
CA VAL A 149 -4.81 8.31 -28.23
C VAL A 149 -5.00 8.16 -29.75
N LEU A 150 -4.61 7.01 -30.31
CA LEU A 150 -4.79 6.72 -31.74
C LEU A 150 -6.27 6.56 -32.13
N VAL A 151 -7.08 5.94 -31.27
CA VAL A 151 -8.54 5.84 -31.49
C VAL A 151 -9.20 7.21 -31.42
N ALA A 152 -8.81 8.05 -30.45
CA ALA A 152 -9.30 9.44 -30.36
C ALA A 152 -8.90 10.29 -31.59
N ARG A 153 -7.67 10.12 -32.09
CA ARG A 153 -7.21 10.80 -33.31
C ARG A 153 -7.97 10.36 -34.56
N LYS A 154 -8.27 9.06 -34.69
CA LYS A 154 -8.99 8.52 -35.86
C LYS A 154 -10.45 8.94 -35.90
N ALA A 155 -11.08 9.17 -34.74
CA ALA A 155 -12.42 9.75 -34.66
C ALA A 155 -12.46 11.22 -35.14
N GLY A 156 -11.39 11.98 -34.90
CA GLY A 156 -11.29 13.38 -35.33
C GLY A 156 -10.98 13.58 -36.81
N SER A 157 -10.37 12.61 -37.50
CA SER A 157 -10.09 12.73 -38.94
C SER A 157 -11.32 12.44 -39.80
N LEU A 158 -12.21 11.54 -39.36
CA LEU A 158 -13.42 11.17 -40.11
C LEU A 158 -14.52 12.24 -40.11
N SER A 159 -14.52 13.13 -39.11
CA SER A 159 -15.45 14.27 -39.04
C SER A 159 -15.01 15.45 -39.91
N ARG A 160 -13.72 15.51 -40.27
CA ARG A 160 -13.14 16.61 -41.06
C ARG A 160 -13.20 16.38 -42.57
N GLU A 161 -13.34 15.14 -43.00
CA GLU A 161 -13.40 14.76 -44.43
C GLU A 161 -14.84 14.67 -44.96
N ARG A 162 -15.84 14.72 -44.07
CA ARG A 162 -17.26 14.66 -44.42
C ARG A 162 -17.94 16.05 -44.40
N ARG A 163 -17.17 17.13 -44.45
CA ARG A 163 -17.61 18.54 -44.40
C ARG A 163 -16.87 19.34 -45.46
#